data_AF-A0A0A2W5H9-F1
#
_entry.id   AF-A0A0A2W5H9-F1
#
_cell.length_a   1.000
_cell.length_b   1.000
_cell.length_c   1.000
_cell.angle_alpha   90.00
_cell.angle_beta   90.00
_cell.angle_gamma   90.00
#
_symmetry.space_group_name_H-M   'P 1'
#
loop_
_entity.id
_entity.type
_entity.pdbx_description
1 polymer ?
#
loop_
_entity_poly.entity_id
_entity_poly.type
_entity_poly.pdbx_seq_one_letter_code
_entity_poly.pdbx_strand_id
1 'polypeptide(L)'
;MLAVVDQFQAGVEWVPTSMTAYLAGGMFLQWLLGPLSDRIGRRPVMLTGVVWFIVTCLATLLAQDIQQFTFLRFLQGVSLCFIGAVGYAAIQESFEESVCIKITALMANVALIAPLLGPLVGAAWIHVAPWETMFVLFALLAAISFFGLHKAMPETATRLGEKLSLKELGHDYKLVLKNLRFVSGALATGFVSLPLLAWIAQSPVIIISGENLSSYEYGLLQVPIFGALILGNLVLAKLTSRRSVRSLIIMGGWWIVPGLIVAAVATVASSHAYLWMTAGLSLYAFGIGLANAGLVRLTLFASEMSKGTVSAAMGMLQMLIFTVGIELSKHAYQFGGNGLFSLFNLLGGLIWLGLMVLFLKDKTVGQARDA
;
A
#
# COMPACT_ATOMS: atom_id res chain seq x y z
N MET A 1 -11.34 -12.27 7.41
CA MET A 1 -12.54 -11.55 6.93
C MET A 1 -13.71 -12.47 6.61
N LEU A 2 -13.55 -13.60 5.89
CA LEU A 2 -14.67 -14.53 5.68
C LEU A 2 -15.32 -14.99 7.00
N ALA A 3 -14.52 -15.39 7.99
CA ALA A 3 -15.01 -15.71 9.34
C ALA A 3 -15.69 -14.52 10.05
N VAL A 4 -15.26 -13.28 9.75
CA VAL A 4 -15.84 -12.06 10.36
C VAL A 4 -17.24 -11.81 9.82
N VAL A 5 -17.41 -11.86 8.49
CA VAL A 5 -18.71 -11.63 7.86
C VAL A 5 -19.69 -12.75 8.20
N ASP A 6 -19.21 -13.99 8.34
CA ASP A 6 -20.03 -15.11 8.83
C ASP A 6 -20.50 -14.89 10.27
N GLN A 7 -19.60 -14.52 11.19
CA GLN A 7 -19.97 -14.24 12.59
C GLN A 7 -20.98 -13.10 12.74
N PHE A 8 -20.88 -12.05 11.92
CA PHE A 8 -21.83 -10.94 11.92
C PHE A 8 -23.04 -11.16 11.01
N GLN A 9 -23.16 -12.32 10.35
CA GLN A 9 -24.20 -12.62 9.35
C GLN A 9 -24.33 -11.52 8.27
N ALA A 10 -23.18 -11.01 7.83
CA ALA A 10 -23.04 -9.98 6.80
C ALA A 10 -22.63 -10.59 5.45
N GLY A 11 -22.93 -9.90 4.37
CA GLY A 11 -22.58 -10.36 3.03
C GLY A 11 -21.08 -10.27 2.72
N VAL A 12 -20.63 -11.06 1.73
CA VAL A 12 -19.22 -11.15 1.32
C VAL A 12 -18.69 -9.85 0.72
N GLU A 13 -19.57 -8.92 0.32
CA GLU A 13 -19.22 -7.56 -0.12
C GLU A 13 -18.51 -6.72 0.94
N TRP A 14 -18.62 -7.11 2.22
CA TRP A 14 -17.91 -6.44 3.32
C TRP A 14 -16.44 -6.85 3.42
N VAL A 15 -16.04 -7.98 2.81
CA VAL A 15 -14.66 -8.48 2.88
C VAL A 15 -13.66 -7.47 2.28
N PRO A 16 -13.84 -6.96 1.05
CA PRO A 16 -12.93 -5.97 0.48
C PRO A 16 -13.07 -4.60 1.18
N THR A 17 -14.30 -4.27 1.61
CA THR A 17 -14.64 -3.02 2.30
C THR A 17 -13.84 -2.84 3.60
N SER A 18 -13.48 -3.93 4.29
CA SER A 18 -12.58 -3.89 5.46
C SER A 18 -11.18 -3.36 5.12
N MET A 19 -10.64 -3.69 3.95
CA MET A 19 -9.37 -3.13 3.48
C MET A 19 -9.55 -1.69 3.00
N THR A 20 -10.63 -1.39 2.30
CA THR A 20 -11.00 -0.02 1.90
C THR A 20 -11.01 0.94 3.10
N ALA A 21 -11.72 0.58 4.17
CA ALA A 21 -11.82 1.42 5.36
C ALA A 21 -10.45 1.66 6.01
N TYR A 22 -9.62 0.61 6.11
CA TYR A 22 -8.27 0.70 6.67
C TYR A 22 -7.36 1.64 5.87
N LEU A 23 -7.40 1.57 4.53
CA LEU A 23 -6.63 2.47 3.66
C LEU A 23 -7.17 3.91 3.68
N ALA A 24 -8.49 4.08 3.77
CA ALA A 24 -9.11 5.39 3.93
C ALA A 24 -8.67 6.09 5.23
N GLY A 25 -8.58 5.33 6.33
CA GLY A 25 -7.99 5.83 7.57
C GLY A 25 -6.54 6.28 7.37
N GLY A 26 -5.76 5.50 6.62
CA GLY A 26 -4.34 5.78 6.33
C GLY A 26 -4.05 7.04 5.53
N MET A 27 -5.05 7.68 4.93
CA MET A 27 -4.91 9.01 4.31
C MET A 27 -5.49 10.16 5.14
N PHE A 28 -6.23 9.86 6.21
CA PHE A 28 -7.02 10.84 6.96
C PHE A 28 -6.17 11.94 7.60
N LEU A 29 -5.07 11.57 8.26
CA LEU A 29 -4.13 12.51 8.90
C LEU A 29 -2.79 12.64 8.18
N GLN A 30 -2.65 12.02 7.01
CA GLN A 30 -1.38 11.96 6.27
C GLN A 30 -0.81 13.35 5.96
N TRP A 31 -1.68 14.33 5.73
CA TRP A 31 -1.29 15.72 5.45
C TRP A 31 -0.86 16.52 6.68
N LEU A 32 -1.24 16.06 7.88
CA LEU A 32 -1.12 16.84 9.12
C LEU A 32 0.05 16.40 9.99
N LEU A 33 0.28 15.08 10.13
CA LEU A 33 1.16 14.55 11.18
C LEU A 33 2.63 14.96 11.04
N GLY A 34 3.14 15.15 9.83
CA GLY A 34 4.50 15.64 9.60
C GLY A 34 4.70 17.06 10.17
N PRO A 35 4.00 18.07 9.62
CA PRO A 35 4.07 19.45 10.12
C PRO A 35 3.68 19.64 11.59
N LEU A 36 2.74 18.81 12.07
CA LEU A 36 2.32 18.83 13.48
C LEU A 36 3.43 18.30 14.40
N SER A 37 4.01 17.14 14.07
CA SER A 37 5.08 16.54 14.88
C SER A 37 6.37 17.38 14.88
N ASP A 38 6.65 18.13 13.83
CA ASP A 38 7.76 19.11 13.84
C ASP A 38 7.60 20.20 14.91
N ARG A 39 6.37 20.49 15.34
CA ARG A 39 6.04 21.59 16.26
C ARG A 39 5.78 21.15 17.68
N ILE A 40 5.20 19.97 17.85
CA ILE A 40 4.86 19.42 19.16
C ILE A 40 5.83 18.31 19.62
N GLY A 41 6.69 17.84 18.72
CA GLY A 41 7.65 16.77 18.95
C GLY A 41 7.34 15.50 18.15
N ARG A 42 8.38 14.88 17.57
CA ARG A 42 8.31 13.59 16.89
C ARG A 42 7.92 12.49 17.86
N ARG A 43 8.52 12.49 19.05
CA ARG A 43 8.33 11.45 20.06
C ARG A 43 6.89 11.38 20.60
N PRO A 44 6.28 12.47 21.11
CA PRO A 44 4.90 12.40 21.62
C PRO A 44 3.89 12.03 20.54
N VAL A 45 4.06 12.51 19.30
CA VAL A 45 3.16 12.15 18.19
C VAL A 45 3.28 10.68 17.84
N MET A 46 4.50 10.15 17.69
CA MET A 46 4.70 8.75 17.34
C MET A 46 4.14 7.81 18.42
N LEU A 47 4.41 8.10 19.70
CA LEU A 47 3.89 7.31 20.82
C LEU A 47 2.36 7.35 20.88
N THR A 48 1.74 8.50 20.60
CA THR A 48 0.28 8.62 20.52
C THR A 48 -0.29 7.74 19.42
N GLY A 49 0.34 7.70 18.25
CA GLY A 49 -0.08 6.82 17.14
C GLY A 49 -0.04 5.34 17.50
N VAL A 50 1.00 4.91 18.24
CA VAL A 50 1.10 3.51 18.68
C VAL A 50 0.02 3.18 19.72
N VAL A 51 -0.23 4.06 20.69
CA VAL A 51 -1.32 3.88 21.66
C VAL A 51 -2.68 3.84 20.98
N TRP A 52 -2.91 4.73 20.01
CA TRP A 52 -4.13 4.74 19.21
C TRP A 52 -4.36 3.41 18.48
N PHE A 53 -3.31 2.85 17.87
CA PHE A 53 -3.39 1.53 17.23
C PHE A 53 -3.72 0.40 18.22
N ILE A 54 -3.09 0.41 19.41
CA ILE A 54 -3.38 -0.59 20.46
C ILE A 54 -4.85 -0.50 20.89
N VAL A 55 -5.32 0.70 21.23
CA VAL A 55 -6.69 0.92 21.70
C VAL A 55 -7.70 0.52 20.63
N THR A 56 -7.50 0.93 19.37
CA THR A 56 -8.42 0.60 18.28
C THR A 56 -8.35 -0.87 17.86
N CYS A 57 -7.23 -1.58 18.06
CA CYS A 57 -7.18 -3.03 17.90
C CYS A 57 -8.05 -3.74 18.95
N LEU A 58 -7.91 -3.35 20.22
CA LEU A 58 -8.69 -3.95 21.31
C LEU A 58 -10.18 -3.57 21.25
N ALA A 59 -10.50 -2.34 20.86
CA ALA A 59 -11.88 -1.89 20.70
C ALA A 59 -12.65 -2.67 19.61
N THR A 60 -11.97 -3.21 18.60
CA THR A 60 -12.58 -4.05 17.56
C THR A 60 -13.21 -5.32 18.09
N LEU A 61 -12.76 -5.83 19.24
CA LEU A 61 -13.38 -6.98 19.90
C LEU A 61 -14.79 -6.66 20.45
N LEU A 62 -15.13 -5.37 20.57
CA LEU A 62 -16.41 -4.91 21.09
C LEU A 62 -17.41 -4.59 19.97
N ALA A 63 -17.02 -4.76 18.69
CA ALA A 63 -17.91 -4.50 17.56
C ALA A 63 -19.10 -5.46 17.58
N GLN A 64 -20.31 -4.93 17.49
CA GLN A 64 -21.56 -5.72 17.53
C GLN A 64 -22.12 -6.04 16.15
N ASP A 65 -21.69 -5.30 15.13
CA ASP A 65 -22.13 -5.45 13.75
C ASP A 65 -20.98 -5.13 12.77
N ILE A 66 -21.21 -5.43 11.48
CA ILE A 66 -20.19 -5.26 10.44
C ILE A 66 -19.87 -3.78 10.17
N GLN A 67 -20.82 -2.87 10.43
CA GLN A 67 -20.64 -1.43 10.26
C GLN A 67 -19.70 -0.87 11.32
N GLN A 68 -19.89 -1.22 12.59
CA GLN A 68 -19.01 -0.89 13.71
C GLN A 68 -17.61 -1.48 13.49
N PHE A 69 -17.53 -2.75 13.08
CA PHE A 69 -16.25 -3.38 12.72
C PHE A 69 -15.53 -2.57 11.63
N THR A 70 -16.23 -2.20 10.56
CA THR A 70 -15.66 -1.43 9.43
C THR A 70 -15.25 -0.02 9.85
N PHE A 71 -16.01 0.64 10.72
CA PHE A 71 -15.63 1.93 11.30
C PHE A 71 -14.35 1.82 12.14
N LEU A 72 -14.22 0.77 12.95
CA LEU A 72 -13.00 0.50 13.71
C LEU A 72 -11.81 0.17 12.80
N ARG A 73 -12.02 -0.51 11.66
CA ARG A 73 -11.00 -0.66 10.62
C ARG A 73 -10.50 0.68 10.10
N PHE A 74 -11.41 1.64 9.88
CA PHE A 74 -11.02 3.02 9.53
C PHE A 74 -10.18 3.68 10.62
N LEU A 75 -10.63 3.61 11.88
CA LEU A 75 -9.89 4.19 13.01
C LEU A 75 -8.49 3.56 13.18
N GLN A 76 -8.38 2.23 13.08
CA GLN A 76 -7.08 1.53 13.07
C GLN A 76 -6.18 2.03 11.94
N GLY A 77 -6.77 2.24 10.75
CA GLY A 77 -6.08 2.72 9.55
C GLY A 77 -5.38 4.07 9.73
N VAL A 78 -5.93 4.97 10.56
CA VAL A 78 -5.30 6.27 10.89
C VAL A 78 -3.87 6.10 11.41
N SER A 79 -3.57 4.97 12.06
CA SER A 79 -2.23 4.64 12.57
C SER A 79 -1.17 4.50 11.48
N LEU A 80 -1.57 4.20 10.23
CA LEU A 80 -0.64 4.09 9.10
C LEU A 80 0.06 5.42 8.82
N CYS A 81 -0.60 6.55 9.09
CA CYS A 81 -0.04 7.87 8.81
C CYS A 81 1.24 8.17 9.61
N PHE A 82 1.37 7.58 10.80
CA PHE A 82 2.48 7.85 11.71
C PHE A 82 3.80 7.25 11.22
N ILE A 83 3.76 6.13 10.50
CA ILE A 83 4.95 5.38 10.06
C ILE A 83 5.83 6.27 9.17
N GLY A 84 5.26 6.80 8.10
CA GLY A 84 5.99 7.62 7.14
C GLY A 84 6.15 9.07 7.58
N ALA A 85 5.07 9.70 8.06
CA ALA A 85 5.06 11.14 8.31
C ALA A 85 5.83 11.55 9.56
N VAL A 86 6.03 10.62 10.51
CA VAL A 86 6.67 10.92 11.80
C VAL A 86 7.83 9.96 12.07
N GLY A 87 7.58 8.65 12.06
CA GLY A 87 8.60 7.64 12.40
C GLY A 87 9.78 7.65 11.44
N TYR A 88 9.51 7.59 10.13
CA TYR A 88 10.55 7.62 9.11
C TYR A 88 11.26 8.98 9.04
N ALA A 89 10.54 10.09 9.23
CA ALA A 89 11.16 11.42 9.34
C ALA A 89 12.16 11.48 10.52
N ALA A 90 11.77 10.97 11.69
CA ALA A 90 12.66 10.90 12.85
C ALA A 90 13.87 9.99 12.60
N ILE A 91 13.74 8.90 11.85
CA ILE A 91 14.88 8.05 11.44
C ILE A 91 15.87 8.85 10.58
N GLN A 92 15.37 9.61 9.60
CA GLN A 92 16.22 10.43 8.73
C GLN A 92 16.95 11.55 9.51
N GLU A 93 16.34 12.05 10.58
CA GLU A 93 16.91 13.10 11.43
C GLU A 93 17.85 12.54 12.52
N SER A 94 17.67 11.29 12.96
CA SER A 94 18.42 10.69 14.08
C SER A 94 19.73 10.00 13.65
N PHE A 95 19.81 9.52 12.42
CA PHE A 95 20.88 8.61 11.99
C PHE A 95 21.68 9.17 10.83
N GLU A 96 22.98 8.86 10.83
CA GLU A 96 23.85 9.09 9.67
C GLU A 96 23.32 8.37 8.43
N GLU A 97 23.63 8.92 7.25
CA GLU A 97 23.12 8.46 5.96
C GLU A 97 23.31 6.95 5.74
N SER A 98 24.48 6.41 6.08
CA SER A 98 24.79 4.99 5.91
C SER A 98 23.91 4.06 6.76
N VAL A 99 23.56 4.48 7.98
CA VAL A 99 22.68 3.74 8.89
C VAL A 99 21.22 3.92 8.47
N CYS A 100 20.83 5.12 8.07
CA CYS A 100 19.51 5.42 7.54
C CYS A 100 19.18 4.55 6.32
N ILE A 101 20.12 4.35 5.39
CA ILE A 101 19.95 3.45 4.24
C ILE A 101 19.67 2.01 4.68
N LYS A 102 20.40 1.49 5.68
CA LYS A 102 20.20 0.12 6.21
C LYS A 102 18.82 -0.04 6.85
N ILE A 103 18.38 0.93 7.64
CA ILE A 103 17.05 0.92 8.28
C ILE A 103 15.96 1.00 7.21
N THR A 104 16.11 1.87 6.22
CA THR A 104 15.17 2.01 5.09
C THR A 104 15.05 0.71 4.31
N ALA A 105 16.17 0.02 4.04
CA ALA A 105 16.17 -1.28 3.38
C ALA A 105 15.43 -2.35 4.22
N LEU A 106 15.63 -2.36 5.55
CA LEU A 106 14.90 -3.26 6.43
C LEU A 106 13.39 -2.99 6.40
N MET A 107 12.97 -1.73 6.47
CA MET A 107 11.55 -1.35 6.37
C MET A 107 10.95 -1.78 5.03
N ALA A 108 11.68 -1.59 3.93
CA ALA A 108 11.25 -2.02 2.60
C ALA A 108 11.11 -3.56 2.52
N ASN A 109 12.03 -4.32 3.11
CA ASN A 109 11.96 -5.78 3.16
C ASN A 109 10.73 -6.26 3.95
N VAL A 110 10.42 -5.62 5.08
CA VAL A 110 9.20 -5.94 5.87
C VAL A 110 7.96 -5.69 5.02
N ALA A 111 7.87 -4.54 4.34
CA ALA A 111 6.74 -4.22 3.47
C ALA A 111 6.59 -5.19 2.28
N LEU A 112 7.70 -5.74 1.79
CA LEU A 112 7.74 -6.70 0.70
C LEU A 112 7.30 -8.12 1.13
N ILE A 113 7.68 -8.53 2.35
CA ILE A 113 7.39 -9.88 2.88
C ILE A 113 5.97 -9.97 3.47
N ALA A 114 5.48 -8.88 4.07
CA ALA A 114 4.16 -8.84 4.72
C ALA A 114 2.99 -9.36 3.87
N PRO A 115 2.82 -8.99 2.58
CA PRO A 115 1.70 -9.48 1.78
C PRO A 115 1.83 -10.95 1.37
N LEU A 116 3.02 -11.56 1.46
CA LEU A 116 3.19 -13.00 1.29
C LEU A 116 2.88 -13.75 2.58
N LEU A 117 3.47 -13.33 3.71
CA LEU A 117 3.26 -14.02 4.98
C LEU A 117 1.86 -13.80 5.56
N GLY A 118 1.28 -12.61 5.37
CA GLY A 118 0.00 -12.21 5.93
C GLY A 118 -1.15 -13.17 5.58
N PRO A 119 -1.42 -13.42 4.28
CA PRO A 119 -2.43 -14.39 3.86
C PRO A 119 -2.17 -15.82 4.32
N LEU A 120 -0.91 -16.27 4.29
CA LEU A 120 -0.54 -17.64 4.69
C LEU A 120 -0.75 -17.86 6.19
N VAL A 121 -0.20 -16.96 7.01
CA VAL A 121 -0.38 -16.99 8.47
C VAL A 121 -1.85 -16.76 8.82
N GLY A 122 -2.51 -15.79 8.16
CA GLY A 122 -3.91 -15.46 8.41
C GLY A 122 -4.85 -16.62 8.09
N ALA A 123 -4.64 -17.30 6.97
CA ALA A 123 -5.39 -18.51 6.60
C ALA A 123 -5.15 -19.63 7.60
N ALA A 124 -3.90 -19.90 8.01
CA ALA A 124 -3.60 -20.92 9.01
C ALA A 124 -4.19 -20.59 10.39
N TRP A 125 -4.17 -19.31 10.78
CA TRP A 125 -4.61 -18.85 12.10
C TRP A 125 -6.11 -19.06 12.32
N ILE A 126 -6.94 -18.70 11.34
CA ILE A 126 -8.41 -18.86 11.46
C ILE A 126 -8.87 -20.32 11.53
N HIS A 127 -8.01 -21.29 11.18
CA HIS A 127 -8.29 -22.73 11.37
C HIS A 127 -8.11 -23.19 12.82
N VAL A 128 -7.35 -22.46 13.63
CA VAL A 128 -6.97 -22.88 14.98
C VAL A 128 -7.42 -21.91 16.08
N ALA A 129 -7.72 -20.67 15.73
CA ALA A 129 -8.08 -19.62 16.68
C ALA A 129 -9.10 -18.63 16.06
N PRO A 130 -9.97 -18.04 16.89
CA PRO A 130 -10.95 -17.06 16.44
C PRO A 130 -10.27 -15.77 15.97
N TRP A 131 -10.91 -15.04 15.03
CA TRP A 131 -10.27 -13.90 14.34
C TRP A 131 -9.92 -12.75 15.28
N GLU A 132 -10.64 -12.61 16.39
CA GLU A 132 -10.42 -11.62 17.44
C GLU A 132 -9.00 -11.68 17.99
N THR A 133 -8.43 -12.89 18.09
CA THR A 133 -7.08 -13.10 18.61
C THR A 133 -5.99 -12.51 17.72
N MET A 134 -6.24 -12.29 16.43
CA MET A 134 -5.32 -11.54 15.55
C MET A 134 -5.19 -10.08 16.00
N PHE A 135 -6.29 -9.44 16.38
CA PHE A 135 -6.25 -8.05 16.87
C PHE A 135 -5.57 -7.95 18.23
N VAL A 136 -5.73 -8.95 19.10
CA VAL A 136 -4.95 -9.05 20.34
C VAL A 136 -3.46 -9.19 20.03
N LEU A 137 -3.07 -10.04 19.07
CA LEU A 137 -1.68 -10.18 18.64
C LEU A 137 -1.11 -8.84 18.14
N PHE A 138 -1.85 -8.11 17.30
CA PHE A 138 -1.42 -6.81 16.78
C PHE A 138 -1.23 -5.79 17.91
N ALA A 139 -2.16 -5.75 18.87
CA ALA A 139 -2.06 -4.89 20.06
C ALA A 139 -0.83 -5.24 20.91
N LEU A 140 -0.55 -6.53 21.12
CA LEU A 140 0.63 -6.99 21.87
C LEU A 140 1.95 -6.60 21.19
N LEU A 141 2.07 -6.83 19.88
CA LEU A 141 3.26 -6.43 19.11
C LEU A 141 3.45 -4.91 19.13
N ALA A 142 2.36 -4.15 19.01
CA ALA A 142 2.39 -2.70 19.12
C ALA A 142 2.79 -2.24 20.53
N ALA A 143 2.33 -2.91 21.59
CA ALA A 143 2.73 -2.60 22.96
C ALA A 143 4.25 -2.85 23.18
N ILE A 144 4.79 -3.94 22.65
CA ILE A 144 6.25 -4.19 22.66
C ILE A 144 6.98 -3.04 21.95
N SER A 145 6.49 -2.62 20.78
CA SER A 145 7.06 -1.47 20.05
C SER A 145 6.96 -0.17 20.83
N PHE A 146 5.86 0.05 21.57
CA PHE A 146 5.64 1.22 22.40
C PHE A 146 6.70 1.33 23.49
N PHE A 147 6.95 0.25 24.25
CA PHE A 147 7.97 0.27 25.31
C PHE A 147 9.38 0.49 24.73
N GLY A 148 9.68 -0.11 23.57
CA GLY A 148 10.93 0.13 22.86
C GLY A 148 11.11 1.60 22.46
N LEU A 149 10.12 2.18 21.78
CA LEU A 149 10.12 3.59 21.37
C LEU A 149 10.13 4.53 22.57
N HIS A 150 9.36 4.24 23.61
CA HIS A 150 9.31 5.07 24.81
C HIS A 150 10.69 5.17 25.47
N LYS A 151 11.47 4.09 25.47
CA LYS A 151 12.81 4.07 26.06
C LYS A 151 13.88 4.63 25.12
N ALA A 152 13.78 4.40 23.82
CA ALA A 152 14.90 4.61 22.88
C ALA A 152 14.71 5.75 21.87
N MET A 153 13.48 6.17 21.56
CA MET A 153 13.22 7.18 20.53
C MET A 153 13.63 8.58 21.05
N PRO A 154 14.62 9.25 20.41
CA PRO A 154 14.96 10.63 20.76
C PRO A 154 13.90 11.60 20.26
N GLU A 155 13.96 12.85 20.75
CA GLU A 155 13.23 13.96 20.16
C GLU A 155 14.10 14.64 19.10
N THR A 156 13.60 14.75 17.86
CA THR A 156 14.33 15.31 16.71
C THR A 156 13.61 16.47 16.03
N ALA A 157 12.43 16.86 16.51
CA ALA A 157 11.67 17.97 15.97
C ALA A 157 12.48 19.28 16.01
N THR A 158 12.59 19.94 14.86
CA THR A 158 13.41 21.15 14.69
C THR A 158 12.65 22.46 14.93
N ARG A 159 11.31 22.41 14.99
CA ARG A 159 10.43 23.59 15.05
C ARG A 159 9.55 23.61 16.30
N LEU A 160 10.05 23.04 17.39
CA LEU A 160 9.33 22.92 18.66
C LEU A 160 8.82 24.28 19.14
N GLY A 161 7.52 24.37 19.39
CA GLY A 161 6.86 25.60 19.86
C GLY A 161 6.44 26.59 18.76
N GLU A 162 6.81 26.37 17.49
CA GLU A 162 6.32 27.19 16.39
C GLU A 162 4.82 26.98 16.13
N LYS A 163 4.12 28.02 15.67
CA LYS A 163 2.70 27.94 15.30
C LYS A 163 2.52 27.19 13.98
N LEU A 164 1.47 26.37 13.89
CA LEU A 164 1.06 25.71 12.64
C LEU A 164 0.00 26.54 11.92
N SER A 165 0.31 27.03 10.72
CA SER A 165 -0.64 27.72 9.86
C SER A 165 -1.30 26.73 8.90
N LEU A 166 -2.58 26.41 9.13
CA LEU A 166 -3.35 25.55 8.22
C LEU A 166 -3.54 26.17 6.83
N LYS A 167 -3.54 27.51 6.76
CA LYS A 167 -3.65 28.24 5.48
C LYS A 167 -2.39 28.06 4.62
N GLU A 168 -1.21 28.15 5.22
CA GLU A 168 0.07 27.90 4.52
C GLU A 168 0.18 26.44 4.10
N LEU A 169 -0.20 25.51 4.99
CA LEU A 169 -0.19 24.09 4.67
C LEU A 169 -1.10 23.78 3.46
N GLY A 170 -2.31 24.34 3.44
CA GLY A 170 -3.23 24.20 2.29
C GLY A 170 -2.70 24.84 1.01
N HIS A 171 -2.00 25.97 1.12
CA HIS A 171 -1.31 26.59 -0.01
C HIS A 171 -0.21 25.68 -0.58
N ASP A 172 0.59 25.06 0.28
CA ASP A 172 1.66 24.17 -0.13
C ASP A 172 1.15 22.93 -0.87
N TYR A 173 0.09 22.30 -0.36
CA TYR A 173 -0.56 21.20 -1.07
C TYR A 173 -1.12 21.63 -2.44
N LYS A 174 -1.70 22.84 -2.52
CA LYS A 174 -2.20 23.38 -3.78
C LYS A 174 -1.06 23.58 -4.79
N LEU A 175 0.13 24.01 -4.35
CA LEU A 175 1.30 24.13 -5.22
C LEU A 175 1.78 22.76 -5.73
N VAL A 176 1.89 21.76 -4.84
CA VAL A 176 2.27 20.40 -5.23
C VAL A 176 1.28 19.81 -6.24
N LEU A 177 -0.02 19.97 -6.00
CA LEU A 177 -1.07 19.44 -6.88
C LEU A 177 -1.21 20.19 -8.22
N LYS A 178 -0.64 21.39 -8.34
CA LYS A 178 -0.54 22.09 -9.64
C LYS A 178 0.61 21.56 -10.51
N ASN A 179 1.60 20.87 -9.92
CA ASN A 179 2.69 20.28 -10.67
C ASN A 179 2.21 19.02 -11.39
N LEU A 180 1.84 19.17 -12.66
CA LEU A 180 1.25 18.09 -13.47
C LEU A 180 2.18 16.87 -13.60
N ARG A 181 3.51 17.07 -13.61
CA ARG A 181 4.47 15.97 -13.67
C ARG A 181 4.48 15.18 -12.36
N PHE A 182 4.47 15.86 -11.21
CA PHE A 182 4.32 15.20 -9.92
C PHE A 182 3.00 14.44 -9.84
N VAL A 183 1.88 15.09 -10.18
CA VAL A 183 0.55 14.46 -10.13
C VAL A 183 0.48 13.24 -11.06
N SER A 184 1.02 13.33 -12.27
CA SER A 184 1.05 12.18 -13.20
C SER A 184 1.84 11.00 -12.62
N GLY A 185 3.00 11.25 -12.00
CA GLY A 185 3.79 10.21 -11.34
C GLY A 185 3.07 9.62 -10.12
N ALA A 186 2.45 10.45 -9.28
CA ALA A 186 1.72 10.01 -8.10
C ALA A 186 0.49 9.17 -8.47
N LEU A 187 -0.31 9.62 -9.45
CA LEU A 187 -1.42 8.83 -9.97
C LEU A 187 -0.93 7.52 -10.60
N ALA A 188 0.18 7.55 -11.35
CA ALA A 188 0.77 6.35 -11.93
C ALA A 188 1.15 5.32 -10.85
N THR A 189 1.77 5.74 -9.74
CA THR A 189 2.07 4.82 -8.62
C THR A 189 0.83 4.19 -8.00
N GLY A 190 -0.30 4.91 -7.95
CA GLY A 190 -1.57 4.37 -7.47
C GLY A 190 -2.18 3.36 -8.46
N PHE A 191 -2.37 3.76 -9.72
CA PHE A 191 -2.98 2.89 -10.72
C PHE A 191 -2.17 1.63 -11.00
N VAL A 192 -0.84 1.73 -10.98
CA VAL A 192 0.02 0.57 -11.20
C VAL A 192 -0.09 -0.44 -10.08
N SER A 193 -0.28 0.00 -8.83
CA SER A 193 -0.32 -0.89 -7.65
C SER A 193 -1.74 -1.37 -7.31
N LEU A 194 -2.77 -0.72 -7.87
CA LEU A 194 -4.17 -1.03 -7.60
C LEU A 194 -4.55 -2.50 -7.88
N PRO A 195 -4.15 -3.14 -9.01
CA PRO A 195 -4.47 -4.55 -9.23
C PRO A 195 -3.97 -5.49 -8.13
N LEU A 196 -2.76 -5.22 -7.61
CA LEU A 196 -2.21 -6.02 -6.51
C LEU A 196 -3.01 -5.84 -5.21
N LEU A 197 -3.43 -4.60 -4.90
CA LEU A 197 -4.24 -4.34 -3.70
C LEU A 197 -5.67 -4.85 -3.84
N ALA A 198 -6.25 -4.79 -5.05
CA ALA A 198 -7.54 -5.39 -5.35
C ALA A 198 -7.51 -6.91 -5.18
N TRP A 199 -6.42 -7.56 -5.61
CA TRP A 199 -6.18 -8.98 -5.35
C TRP A 199 -6.10 -9.27 -3.84
N ILE A 200 -5.35 -8.50 -3.06
CA ILE A 200 -5.27 -8.68 -1.60
C ILE A 200 -6.66 -8.55 -0.96
N ALA A 201 -7.44 -7.56 -1.37
CA ALA A 201 -8.76 -7.27 -0.80
C ALA A 201 -9.80 -8.34 -1.15
N GLN A 202 -9.76 -8.90 -2.36
CA GLN A 202 -10.83 -9.74 -2.90
C GLN A 202 -10.49 -11.21 -3.05
N SER A 203 -9.21 -11.60 -3.08
CA SER A 203 -8.81 -12.99 -3.30
C SER A 203 -9.45 -14.01 -2.35
N PRO A 204 -9.76 -13.71 -1.05
CA PRO A 204 -10.52 -14.65 -0.25
C PRO A 204 -11.92 -14.92 -0.80
N VAL A 205 -12.63 -13.89 -1.26
CA VAL A 205 -13.96 -14.02 -1.86
C VAL A 205 -13.85 -14.71 -3.22
N ILE A 206 -12.92 -14.28 -4.06
CA ILE A 206 -12.74 -14.83 -5.41
C ILE A 206 -12.42 -16.33 -5.34
N ILE A 207 -11.46 -16.73 -4.51
CA ILE A 207 -10.93 -18.10 -4.49
C ILE A 207 -11.80 -19.03 -3.63
N ILE A 208 -12.16 -18.63 -2.42
CA ILE A 208 -12.86 -19.52 -1.48
C ILE A 208 -14.36 -19.52 -1.74
N SER A 209 -14.97 -18.33 -1.86
CA SER A 209 -16.43 -18.23 -2.07
C SER A 209 -16.83 -18.33 -3.55
N GLY A 210 -16.02 -17.81 -4.46
CA GLY A 210 -16.31 -17.79 -5.90
C GLY A 210 -15.96 -19.10 -6.59
N GLU A 211 -14.71 -19.54 -6.47
CA GLU A 211 -14.23 -20.78 -7.08
C GLU A 211 -14.45 -22.04 -6.21
N ASN A 212 -15.01 -21.89 -5.00
CA ASN A 212 -15.24 -22.98 -4.04
C ASN A 212 -13.96 -23.76 -3.68
N LEU A 213 -12.81 -23.08 -3.64
CA LEU A 213 -11.52 -23.69 -3.31
C LEU A 213 -11.23 -23.62 -1.81
N SER A 214 -10.33 -24.49 -1.36
CA SER A 214 -9.91 -24.56 0.04
C SER A 214 -9.05 -23.37 0.47
N SER A 215 -8.95 -23.13 1.78
CA SER A 215 -8.01 -22.12 2.33
C SER A 215 -6.55 -22.44 2.01
N TYR A 216 -6.22 -23.72 1.82
CA TYR A 216 -4.89 -24.15 1.41
C TYR A 216 -4.56 -23.67 0.00
N GLU A 217 -5.49 -23.86 -0.95
CA GLU A 217 -5.35 -23.37 -2.32
C GLU A 217 -5.29 -21.85 -2.37
N TYR A 218 -6.11 -21.16 -1.57
CA TYR A 218 -6.02 -19.71 -1.39
C TYR A 218 -4.60 -19.28 -1.00
N GLY A 219 -4.00 -19.93 -0.01
CA GLY A 219 -2.63 -19.64 0.44
C GLY A 219 -1.60 -19.94 -0.65
N LEU A 220 -1.73 -21.08 -1.33
CA LEU A 220 -0.81 -21.51 -2.38
C LEU A 220 -0.75 -20.53 -3.55
N LEU A 221 -1.90 -19.96 -3.95
CA LEU A 221 -1.97 -18.98 -5.04
C LEU A 221 -1.33 -17.63 -4.71
N GLN A 222 -1.08 -17.32 -3.43
CA GLN A 222 -0.34 -16.11 -3.04
C GLN A 222 1.15 -16.22 -3.31
N VAL A 223 1.70 -17.45 -3.22
CA VAL A 223 3.14 -17.73 -3.40
C VAL A 223 3.67 -17.27 -4.76
N PRO A 224 3.07 -17.65 -5.92
CA PRO A 224 3.58 -17.20 -7.21
C PRO A 224 3.44 -15.67 -7.39
N ILE A 225 2.36 -15.06 -6.91
CA ILE A 225 2.11 -13.61 -7.09
C ILE A 225 3.12 -12.78 -6.31
N PHE A 226 3.22 -12.98 -4.99
CA PHE A 226 4.15 -12.21 -4.16
C PHE A 226 5.59 -12.69 -4.26
N GLY A 227 5.80 -13.97 -4.60
CA GLY A 227 7.12 -14.48 -4.98
C GLY A 227 7.65 -13.78 -6.22
N ALA A 228 6.81 -13.58 -7.23
CA ALA A 228 7.17 -12.80 -8.42
C ALA A 228 7.48 -11.34 -8.09
N LEU A 229 6.70 -10.70 -7.21
CA LEU A 229 6.98 -9.34 -6.70
C LEU A 229 8.38 -9.26 -6.06
N ILE A 230 8.71 -10.21 -5.18
CA ILE A 230 10.02 -10.30 -4.53
C ILE A 230 11.12 -10.49 -5.56
N LEU A 231 10.95 -11.44 -6.49
CA LEU A 231 11.91 -11.70 -7.56
C LEU A 231 12.14 -10.46 -8.43
N GLY A 232 11.09 -9.71 -8.77
CA GLY A 232 11.20 -8.45 -9.50
C GLY A 232 12.05 -7.41 -8.75
N ASN A 233 11.88 -7.33 -7.42
CA ASN A 233 12.66 -6.43 -6.58
C ASN A 233 14.14 -6.86 -6.45
N LEU A 234 14.41 -8.17 -6.38
CA LEU A 234 15.78 -8.70 -6.40
C LEU A 234 16.47 -8.42 -7.75
N VAL A 235 15.74 -8.55 -8.85
CA VAL A 235 16.23 -8.20 -10.20
C VAL A 235 16.50 -6.70 -10.29
N LEU A 236 15.63 -5.85 -9.75
CA LEU A 236 15.86 -4.41 -9.64
C LEU A 236 17.17 -4.12 -8.91
N ALA A 237 17.38 -4.69 -7.72
CA ALA A 237 18.59 -4.48 -6.94
C ALA A 237 19.86 -4.86 -7.71
N LYS A 238 19.84 -5.99 -8.43
CA LYS A 238 20.96 -6.44 -9.27
C LYS A 238 21.24 -5.56 -10.47
N LEU A 239 20.20 -4.95 -11.07
CA LEU A 239 20.32 -4.15 -12.29
C LEU A 239 20.50 -2.65 -12.04
N THR A 240 20.24 -2.16 -10.82
CA THR A 240 20.32 -0.72 -10.48
C THR A 240 21.72 -0.14 -10.68
N SER A 241 22.78 -0.94 -10.59
CA SER A 241 24.17 -0.48 -10.87
C SER A 241 24.49 -0.38 -12.37
N ARG A 242 23.66 -0.95 -13.25
CA ARG A 242 23.94 -1.06 -14.70
C ARG A 242 22.89 -0.40 -15.59
N ARG A 243 21.75 -0.03 -15.04
CA ARG A 243 20.60 0.50 -15.76
C ARG A 243 20.09 1.75 -15.08
N SER A 244 19.67 2.72 -15.88
CA SER A 244 19.03 3.93 -15.38
C SER A 244 17.63 3.63 -14.84
N VAL A 245 17.14 4.47 -13.92
CA VAL A 245 15.80 4.32 -13.31
C VAL A 245 14.72 4.29 -14.39
N ARG A 246 14.84 5.13 -15.43
CA ARG A 246 13.94 5.15 -16.58
C ARG A 246 13.90 3.80 -17.30
N SER A 247 15.07 3.21 -17.56
CA SER A 247 15.16 1.91 -18.25
C SER A 247 14.48 0.79 -17.45
N LEU A 248 14.62 0.80 -16.13
CA LEU A 248 14.01 -0.20 -15.24
C LEU A 248 12.48 -0.08 -15.22
N ILE A 249 11.93 1.14 -15.22
CA ILE A 249 10.49 1.37 -15.30
C ILE A 249 9.92 0.85 -16.63
N ILE A 250 10.58 1.16 -17.75
CA ILE A 250 10.15 0.68 -19.08
C ILE A 250 10.22 -0.86 -19.15
N MET A 251 11.29 -1.45 -18.60
CA MET A 251 11.45 -2.91 -18.55
C MET A 251 10.38 -3.58 -17.68
N GLY A 252 9.98 -2.99 -16.55
CA GLY A 252 8.84 -3.48 -15.77
C GLY A 252 7.51 -3.36 -16.52
N GLY A 253 7.34 -2.32 -17.34
CA GLY A 253 6.15 -2.15 -18.19
C GLY A 253 5.89 -3.30 -19.16
N TRP A 254 6.96 -3.94 -19.66
CA TRP A 254 6.87 -5.15 -20.50
C TRP A 254 6.30 -6.38 -19.78
N TRP A 255 6.24 -6.36 -18.44
CA TRP A 255 5.64 -7.43 -17.64
C TRP A 255 4.27 -7.02 -17.08
N ILE A 256 4.12 -5.75 -16.69
CA ILE A 256 2.88 -5.19 -16.12
C ILE A 256 1.71 -5.35 -17.09
N VAL A 257 1.79 -4.77 -18.29
CA VAL A 257 0.64 -4.72 -19.20
C VAL A 257 0.33 -6.11 -19.79
N PRO A 258 1.31 -6.89 -20.30
CA PRO A 258 1.02 -8.24 -20.78
C PRO A 258 0.49 -9.18 -19.70
N GLY A 259 0.98 -9.11 -18.46
CA GLY A 259 0.45 -9.91 -17.36
C GLY A 259 -1.03 -9.65 -17.09
N LEU A 260 -1.43 -8.38 -17.08
CA LEU A 260 -2.84 -7.99 -16.93
C LEU A 260 -3.69 -8.40 -18.14
N ILE A 261 -3.15 -8.35 -19.36
CA ILE A 261 -3.83 -8.84 -20.57
C ILE A 261 -4.07 -10.35 -20.47
N VAL A 262 -3.07 -11.13 -20.06
CA VAL A 262 -3.22 -12.59 -19.89
C VAL A 262 -4.34 -12.91 -18.91
N ALA A 263 -4.38 -12.24 -17.75
CA ALA A 263 -5.43 -12.43 -16.76
C ALA A 263 -6.82 -12.06 -17.33
N ALA A 264 -6.94 -10.92 -18.01
CA ALA A 264 -8.21 -10.45 -18.58
C ALA A 264 -8.72 -11.34 -19.72
N VAL A 265 -7.87 -11.67 -20.69
CA VAL A 265 -8.27 -12.51 -21.83
C VAL A 265 -8.72 -13.89 -21.36
N ALA A 266 -7.97 -14.52 -20.44
CA ALA A 266 -8.31 -15.85 -19.95
C ALA A 266 -9.64 -15.86 -19.18
N THR A 267 -9.86 -14.88 -18.30
CA THR A 267 -11.07 -14.82 -17.45
C THR A 267 -12.31 -14.32 -18.19
N VAL A 268 -12.14 -13.55 -19.26
CA VAL A 268 -13.25 -13.21 -20.19
C VAL A 268 -13.62 -14.43 -21.05
N ALA A 269 -12.64 -15.20 -21.51
CA ALA A 269 -12.89 -16.42 -22.27
C ALA A 269 -13.52 -17.53 -21.40
N SER A 270 -13.10 -17.64 -20.15
CA SER A 270 -13.69 -18.54 -19.17
C SER A 270 -13.61 -17.94 -17.77
N SER A 271 -14.77 -17.64 -17.18
CA SER A 271 -14.85 -17.00 -15.87
C SER A 271 -14.12 -17.78 -14.76
N HIS A 272 -13.95 -19.10 -14.91
CA HIS A 272 -13.30 -19.96 -13.91
C HIS A 272 -11.81 -20.22 -14.19
N ALA A 273 -11.19 -19.46 -15.09
CA ALA A 273 -9.77 -19.59 -15.41
C ALA A 273 -8.83 -18.97 -14.34
N TYR A 274 -9.04 -19.28 -13.06
CA TYR A 274 -8.32 -18.67 -11.92
C TYR A 274 -6.81 -18.93 -11.93
N LEU A 275 -6.36 -20.07 -12.48
CA LEU A 275 -4.93 -20.36 -12.65
C LEU A 275 -4.25 -19.40 -13.65
N TRP A 276 -4.93 -19.08 -14.75
CA TRP A 276 -4.44 -18.12 -15.73
C TRP A 276 -4.50 -16.68 -15.19
N MET A 277 -5.52 -16.35 -14.40
CA MET A 277 -5.56 -15.10 -13.66
C MET A 277 -4.36 -14.97 -12.71
N THR A 278 -4.05 -16.03 -11.95
CA THR A 278 -2.90 -16.08 -11.04
C THR A 278 -1.57 -15.94 -11.79
N ALA A 279 -1.42 -16.63 -12.93
CA ALA A 279 -0.22 -16.51 -13.77
C ALA A 279 -0.06 -15.09 -14.31
N GLY A 280 -1.13 -14.48 -14.83
CA GLY A 280 -1.13 -13.10 -15.32
C GLY A 280 -0.78 -12.08 -14.22
N LEU A 281 -1.40 -12.20 -13.04
CA LEU A 281 -1.08 -11.36 -11.88
C LEU A 281 0.35 -11.57 -11.38
N SER A 282 0.92 -12.77 -11.51
CA SER A 282 2.32 -13.03 -11.15
C SER A 282 3.30 -12.33 -12.09
N LEU A 283 3.05 -12.38 -13.42
CA LEU A 283 3.85 -11.62 -14.40
C LEU A 283 3.76 -10.11 -14.13
N TYR A 284 2.54 -9.62 -13.89
CA TYR A 284 2.31 -8.24 -13.51
C TYR A 284 3.08 -7.85 -12.23
N ALA A 285 3.01 -8.67 -11.18
CA ALA A 285 3.67 -8.42 -9.90
C ALA A 285 5.20 -8.39 -10.02
N PHE A 286 5.79 -9.24 -10.87
CA PHE A 286 7.21 -9.15 -11.22
C PHE A 286 7.57 -7.78 -11.81
N GLY A 287 6.76 -7.29 -12.76
CA GLY A 287 6.93 -5.97 -13.35
C GLY A 287 6.81 -4.83 -12.33
N ILE A 288 5.88 -4.92 -11.37
CA ILE A 288 5.76 -4.00 -10.25
C ILE A 288 7.04 -3.99 -9.41
N GLY A 289 7.54 -5.16 -9.04
CA GLY A 289 8.77 -5.30 -8.25
C GLY A 289 9.97 -4.62 -8.92
N LEU A 290 10.01 -4.64 -10.24
CA LEU A 290 11.07 -4.04 -11.05
C LEU A 290 10.92 -2.51 -11.25
N ALA A 291 9.69 -2.01 -11.39
CA ALA A 291 9.43 -0.62 -11.78
C ALA A 291 9.12 0.33 -10.61
N ASN A 292 8.39 -0.14 -9.59
CA ASN A 292 7.67 0.75 -8.66
C ASN A 292 8.60 1.64 -7.83
N ALA A 293 9.69 1.08 -7.28
CA ALA A 293 10.64 1.86 -6.47
C ALA A 293 11.30 2.99 -7.29
N GLY A 294 11.59 2.73 -8.57
CA GLY A 294 12.10 3.73 -9.50
C GLY A 294 11.09 4.85 -9.76
N LEU A 295 9.83 4.49 -9.97
CA LEU A 295 8.74 5.44 -10.21
C LEU A 295 8.48 6.31 -8.97
N VAL A 296 8.45 5.73 -7.78
CA VAL A 296 8.32 6.45 -6.50
C VAL A 296 9.46 7.46 -6.35
N ARG A 297 10.71 7.05 -6.60
CA ARG A 297 11.86 7.95 -6.52
C ARG A 297 11.72 9.13 -7.48
N LEU A 298 11.44 8.88 -8.77
CA LEU A 298 11.31 9.96 -9.75
C LEU A 298 10.15 10.91 -9.42
N THR A 299 9.06 10.39 -8.84
CA THR A 299 7.90 11.19 -8.44
C THR A 299 8.24 12.10 -7.27
N LEU A 300 8.92 11.59 -6.24
CA LEU A 300 9.39 12.38 -5.09
C LEU A 300 10.32 13.54 -5.49
N PHE A 301 11.11 13.34 -6.55
CA PHE A 301 12.01 14.37 -7.09
C PHE A 301 11.42 15.18 -8.25
N ALA A 302 10.16 14.96 -8.62
CA ALA A 302 9.47 15.78 -9.63
C ALA A 302 9.02 17.15 -9.08
N SER A 303 9.08 17.35 -7.76
CA SER A 303 8.76 18.61 -7.09
C SER A 303 9.93 19.06 -6.20
N GLU A 304 10.22 20.37 -6.25
CA GLU A 304 11.24 21.05 -5.43
C GLU A 304 10.72 21.42 -4.03
N MET A 305 9.42 21.25 -3.78
CA MET A 305 8.83 21.48 -2.46
C MET A 305 9.38 20.53 -1.41
N SER A 306 9.13 20.87 -0.13
CA SER A 306 9.52 20.04 1.01
C SER A 306 9.11 18.58 0.81
N LYS A 307 10.06 17.66 1.04
CA LYS A 307 9.85 16.22 0.84
C LYS A 307 8.75 15.65 1.74
N GLY A 308 8.51 16.26 2.91
CA GLY A 308 7.37 15.93 3.75
C GLY A 308 6.04 16.17 3.04
N THR A 309 5.83 17.37 2.48
CA THR A 309 4.62 17.72 1.73
C THR A 309 4.44 16.85 0.49
N VAL A 310 5.52 16.65 -0.28
CA VAL A 310 5.49 15.84 -1.51
C VAL A 310 5.17 14.37 -1.22
N SER A 311 5.81 13.78 -0.20
CA SER A 311 5.56 12.39 0.19
C SER A 311 4.13 12.20 0.72
N ALA A 312 3.65 13.12 1.56
CA ALA A 312 2.27 13.10 2.06
C ALA A 312 1.25 13.21 0.92
N ALA A 313 1.42 14.17 0.00
CA ALA A 313 0.53 14.34 -1.15
C ALA A 313 0.51 13.10 -2.05
N MET A 314 1.68 12.52 -2.32
CA MET A 314 1.82 11.32 -3.14
C MET A 314 1.13 10.13 -2.48
N GLY A 315 1.31 9.95 -1.16
CA GLY A 315 0.66 8.90 -0.38
C GLY A 315 -0.86 9.05 -0.34
N MET A 316 -1.38 10.27 -0.16
CA MET A 316 -2.83 10.52 -0.17
C MET A 316 -3.45 10.22 -1.53
N LEU A 317 -2.80 10.62 -2.63
CA LEU A 317 -3.29 10.32 -3.98
C LEU A 317 -3.32 8.81 -4.24
N GLN A 318 -2.29 8.07 -3.81
CA GLN A 318 -2.25 6.61 -3.91
C GLN A 318 -3.38 5.97 -3.08
N MET A 319 -3.52 6.35 -1.81
CA MET A 319 -4.55 5.80 -0.93
C MET A 319 -5.97 6.11 -1.42
N LEU A 320 -6.19 7.28 -2.02
CA LEU A 320 -7.45 7.63 -2.66
C LEU A 320 -7.76 6.68 -3.83
N ILE A 321 -6.77 6.43 -4.71
CA ILE A 321 -6.90 5.47 -5.81
C ILE A 321 -7.18 4.07 -5.27
N PHE A 322 -6.50 3.63 -4.22
CA PHE A 322 -6.72 2.31 -3.63
C PHE A 322 -8.12 2.19 -3.03
N THR A 323 -8.54 3.18 -2.25
CA THR A 323 -9.85 3.19 -1.58
C THR A 323 -10.98 3.14 -2.59
N VAL A 324 -10.98 4.06 -3.57
CA VAL A 324 -12.01 4.11 -4.61
C VAL A 324 -11.90 2.91 -5.54
N GLY A 325 -10.68 2.52 -5.91
CA GLY A 325 -10.42 1.45 -6.85
C GLY A 325 -10.80 0.07 -6.32
N ILE A 326 -10.58 -0.23 -5.05
CA ILE A 326 -11.01 -1.51 -4.43
C ILE A 326 -12.53 -1.60 -4.41
N GLU A 327 -13.25 -0.52 -4.11
CA GLU A 327 -14.71 -0.49 -4.13
C GLU A 327 -15.26 -0.65 -5.56
N LEU A 328 -14.68 0.04 -6.55
CA LEU A 328 -15.07 -0.14 -7.94
C LEU A 328 -14.78 -1.56 -8.44
N SER A 329 -13.61 -2.10 -8.08
CA SER A 329 -13.24 -3.49 -8.37
C SER A 329 -14.23 -4.47 -7.75
N LYS A 330 -14.73 -4.19 -6.55
CA LYS A 330 -15.71 -5.05 -5.86
C LYS A 330 -17.01 -5.13 -6.66
N HIS A 331 -17.52 -3.98 -7.09
CA HIS A 331 -18.71 -3.94 -7.93
C HIS A 331 -18.46 -4.63 -9.29
N ALA A 332 -17.28 -4.42 -9.90
CA ALA A 332 -16.91 -5.10 -11.13
C ALA A 332 -16.96 -6.63 -10.97
N TYR A 333 -16.39 -7.17 -9.89
CA TYR A 333 -16.47 -8.60 -9.59
C TYR A 333 -17.91 -9.08 -9.35
N GLN A 334 -18.72 -8.33 -8.59
CA GLN A 334 -20.12 -8.68 -8.33
C GLN A 334 -20.98 -8.77 -9.60
N PHE A 335 -20.76 -7.86 -10.57
CA PHE A 335 -21.55 -7.83 -11.79
C PHE A 335 -21.10 -8.82 -12.87
N GLY A 336 -19.83 -9.23 -12.87
CA GLY A 336 -19.30 -10.04 -13.98
C GLY A 336 -18.11 -10.93 -13.63
N GLY A 337 -17.99 -11.32 -12.37
CA GLY A 337 -17.04 -12.30 -11.88
C GLY A 337 -15.58 -11.96 -12.17
N ASN A 338 -14.77 -12.99 -12.38
CA ASN A 338 -13.33 -12.85 -12.61
C ASN A 338 -13.01 -12.08 -13.91
N GLY A 339 -13.89 -12.16 -14.90
CA GLY A 339 -13.75 -11.46 -16.18
C GLY A 339 -13.76 -9.94 -16.01
N LEU A 340 -14.81 -9.39 -15.38
CA LEU A 340 -14.88 -7.96 -15.10
C LEU A 340 -13.83 -7.49 -14.07
N PHE A 341 -13.50 -8.31 -13.07
CA PHE A 341 -12.41 -8.03 -12.15
C PHE A 341 -11.07 -7.84 -12.89
N SER A 342 -10.73 -8.77 -13.79
CA SER A 342 -9.48 -8.72 -14.54
C SER A 342 -9.47 -7.61 -15.60
N LEU A 343 -10.61 -7.31 -16.24
CA LEU A 343 -10.75 -6.17 -17.14
C LEU A 343 -10.58 -4.83 -16.42
N PHE A 344 -11.13 -4.68 -15.22
CA PHE A 344 -10.92 -3.49 -14.38
C PHE A 344 -9.44 -3.31 -14.03
N ASN A 345 -8.76 -4.40 -13.66
CA ASN A 345 -7.32 -4.37 -13.38
C ASN A 345 -6.49 -4.00 -14.62
N LEU A 346 -6.86 -4.53 -15.80
CA LEU A 346 -6.24 -4.15 -17.07
C LEU A 346 -6.45 -2.67 -17.39
N LEU A 347 -7.64 -2.13 -17.16
CA LEU A 347 -7.91 -0.69 -17.31
C LEU A 347 -6.96 0.15 -16.43
N GLY A 348 -6.76 -0.25 -15.18
CA GLY A 348 -5.77 0.38 -14.30
C GLY A 348 -4.34 0.37 -14.87
N GLY A 349 -3.92 -0.76 -15.45
CA GLY A 349 -2.63 -0.89 -16.14
C GLY A 349 -2.51 -0.02 -17.40
N LEU A 350 -3.59 0.14 -18.17
CA LEU A 350 -3.62 1.01 -19.35
C LEU A 350 -3.59 2.50 -18.97
N ILE A 351 -4.31 2.88 -17.91
CA ILE A 351 -4.24 4.24 -17.34
C ILE A 351 -2.81 4.55 -16.89
N TRP A 352 -2.17 3.61 -16.17
CA TRP A 352 -0.76 3.73 -15.81
C TRP A 352 0.12 3.96 -17.03
N LEU A 353 -0.03 3.15 -18.10
CA LEU A 353 0.76 3.30 -19.31
C LEU A 353 0.59 4.70 -19.93
N GLY A 354 -0.65 5.21 -20.00
CA GLY A 354 -0.93 6.58 -20.46
C GLY A 354 -0.26 7.66 -19.60
N LEU A 355 -0.33 7.53 -18.28
CA LEU A 355 0.34 8.44 -17.34
C LEU A 355 1.86 8.38 -17.47
N MET A 356 2.43 7.20 -17.75
CA MET A 356 3.87 7.02 -17.96
C MET A 356 4.36 7.75 -19.22
N VAL A 357 3.55 7.85 -20.28
CA VAL A 357 3.90 8.66 -21.47
C VAL A 357 4.03 10.13 -21.11
N LEU A 358 3.12 10.66 -20.28
CA LEU A 358 3.18 12.04 -19.79
C LEU A 358 4.37 12.25 -18.84
N PHE A 359 4.56 11.33 -17.91
CA PHE A 359 5.60 11.43 -16.88
C PHE A 359 7.03 11.33 -17.44
N LEU A 360 7.26 10.47 -18.43
CA LEU A 360 8.57 10.26 -19.06
C LEU A 360 8.77 11.04 -20.37
N LYS A 361 7.86 11.97 -20.69
CA LYS A 361 7.93 12.82 -21.90
C LYS A 361 9.24 13.59 -21.99
N ASP A 362 9.72 14.08 -20.86
CA ASP A 362 11.05 14.67 -20.75
C ASP A 362 12.12 13.55 -20.75
N LYS A 363 12.95 13.54 -21.80
CA LYS A 363 13.96 12.49 -22.03
C LYS A 363 15.07 12.49 -20.99
N THR A 364 15.31 13.62 -20.32
CA THR A 364 16.36 13.77 -19.30
C THR A 364 16.01 13.09 -17.97
N VAL A 365 14.73 12.74 -17.78
CA VAL A 365 14.21 12.21 -16.52
C VAL A 365 14.71 10.78 -16.29
N GLY A 366 15.44 10.59 -15.18
CA GLY A 366 15.89 9.28 -14.71
C GLY A 366 16.97 8.65 -15.57
N GLN A 367 17.61 9.41 -16.48
CA GLN A 367 18.88 9.03 -17.11
C GLN A 367 20.01 9.18 -16.08
N ALA A 368 21.03 8.31 -16.15
CA ALA A 368 22.27 8.57 -15.45
C ALA A 368 22.85 9.83 -16.09
N ARG A 369 22.89 10.96 -15.35
CA ARG A 369 23.80 12.02 -15.72
C ARG A 369 25.19 11.42 -15.55
N ASP A 370 25.99 11.46 -16.62
CA ASP A 370 27.39 11.07 -16.59
C ASP A 370 28.02 11.71 -15.34
N ALA A 371 28.49 10.85 -14.44
CA ALA A 371 29.39 11.19 -13.34
C ALA A 371 30.78 10.74 -13.76
#